data_AF-A0A846TGB7-F1
#
_entry.id   AF-A0A846TGB7-F1
#
_cell.length_a   1.000
_cell.length_b   1.000
_cell.length_c   1.000
_cell.angle_alpha   90.00
_cell.angle_beta   90.00
_cell.angle_gamma   90.00
#
_symmetry.space_group_name_H-M   'P 1'
#
loop_
_entity.id
_entity.type
_entity.pdbx_description
1 polymer ?
#
loop_
_entity_poly.entity_id
_entity_poly.type
_entity_poly.pdbx_seq_one_letter_code
_entity_poly.pdbx_strand_id
1 'polypeptide(L)'
;MRVIGIDLSGPKNHKDTVLTIFKQEGNHLQLVKWANNLSDQNILREIYEQSQLDEVVIGIDAPLSYQDGGGDRESDRELRKFIVNLGMRSGSIMPPTLNRMVYLTLRGIKLSREIENLNAAYPISLVEVHPGAVIGSRLSKQNIEYVLAYKQEHSARSFIRNWLMEQGLTQLPIEMEVESHSIDACAAALGAWHWKAPSYNAKWIYRACLPLHPYDYCC
;
A
#
# COMPACT_ATOMS: atom_id res chain seq x y z
N MET A 1 -17.60 -3.52 -3.62
CA MET A 1 -16.17 -3.29 -3.85
C MET A 1 -15.32 -4.17 -2.93
N ARG A 2 -14.24 -4.74 -3.48
CA ARG A 2 -13.13 -5.39 -2.76
C ARG A 2 -11.93 -4.45 -2.73
N VAL A 3 -11.32 -4.29 -1.58
CA VAL A 3 -10.10 -3.47 -1.44
C VAL A 3 -8.96 -4.38 -1.02
N ILE A 4 -7.87 -4.35 -1.77
CA ILE A 4 -6.69 -5.16 -1.54
C ILE A 4 -5.52 -4.24 -1.20
N GLY A 5 -4.81 -4.55 -0.13
CA GLY A 5 -3.56 -3.91 0.20
C GLY A 5 -2.43 -4.92 0.13
N ILE A 6 -1.36 -4.56 -0.57
CA ILE A 6 -0.22 -5.43 -0.82
C ILE A 6 1.04 -4.73 -0.32
N ASP A 7 1.72 -5.34 0.65
CA ASP A 7 3.08 -5.00 0.98
C ASP A 7 4.02 -5.96 0.24
N LEU A 8 4.78 -5.43 -0.73
CA LEU A 8 5.68 -6.23 -1.54
C LEU A 8 7.07 -6.26 -0.92
N SER A 9 7.64 -7.45 -0.85
CA SER A 9 9.04 -7.63 -0.49
C SER A 9 9.90 -7.93 -1.73
N GLY A 10 11.23 -7.91 -1.57
CA GLY A 10 12.14 -8.29 -2.65
C GLY A 10 11.93 -9.75 -3.13
N PRO A 11 12.27 -10.08 -4.38
CA PRO A 11 11.94 -11.35 -5.05
C PRO A 11 12.59 -12.60 -4.42
N LYS A 12 13.65 -12.44 -3.63
CA LYS A 12 14.25 -13.56 -2.87
C LYS A 12 13.58 -13.81 -1.52
N ASN A 13 12.64 -12.96 -1.11
CA ASN A 13 12.09 -12.94 0.23
C ASN A 13 10.56 -12.85 0.22
N HIS A 14 9.88 -13.77 -0.48
CA HIS A 14 8.42 -13.83 -0.47
C HIS A 14 7.81 -13.91 0.93
N LYS A 15 8.58 -14.41 1.92
CA LYS A 15 8.18 -14.52 3.33
C LYS A 15 7.54 -13.23 3.85
N ASP A 16 8.11 -12.09 3.46
CA ASP A 16 7.69 -10.77 3.94
C ASP A 16 6.66 -10.11 3.00
N THR A 17 6.22 -10.78 1.93
CA THR A 17 5.11 -10.28 1.10
C THR A 17 3.79 -10.58 1.77
N VAL A 18 3.01 -9.54 2.02
CA VAL A 18 1.72 -9.62 2.71
C VAL A 18 0.61 -9.06 1.85
N LEU A 19 -0.53 -9.74 1.85
CA LEU A 19 -1.74 -9.31 1.19
C LEU A 19 -2.90 -9.31 2.19
N THR A 20 -3.68 -8.25 2.12
CA THR A 20 -4.95 -8.11 2.85
C THR A 20 -6.07 -7.88 1.88
N ILE A 21 -7.21 -8.53 2.11
CA ILE A 21 -8.43 -8.38 1.31
C ILE A 21 -9.52 -7.93 2.25
N PHE A 22 -10.13 -6.80 1.90
CA PHE A 22 -11.29 -6.26 2.58
C PHE A 22 -12.50 -6.26 1.67
N LYS A 23 -13.67 -6.42 2.28
CA LYS A 23 -14.97 -6.17 1.66
C LYS A 23 -15.50 -4.85 2.18
N GLN A 24 -15.96 -3.98 1.29
CA GLN A 24 -16.66 -2.79 1.73
C GLN A 24 -18.06 -3.13 2.25
N GLU A 25 -18.37 -2.67 3.47
CA GLU A 25 -19.68 -2.73 4.10
C GLU A 25 -20.07 -1.34 4.62
N GLY A 26 -20.92 -0.64 3.85
CA GLY A 26 -21.23 0.77 4.12
C GLY A 26 -19.98 1.64 4.05
N ASN A 27 -19.68 2.33 5.16
CA ASN A 27 -18.53 3.22 5.31
C ASN A 27 -17.35 2.55 6.03
N HIS A 28 -17.27 1.22 5.99
CA HIS A 28 -16.19 0.46 6.61
C HIS A 28 -15.67 -0.62 5.66
N LEU A 29 -14.45 -1.08 5.93
CA LEU A 29 -13.82 -2.23 5.30
C LEU A 29 -13.74 -3.37 6.31
N GLN A 30 -14.41 -4.48 6.03
CA GLN A 30 -14.30 -5.70 6.83
C GLN A 30 -13.18 -6.57 6.28
N LEU A 31 -12.22 -6.96 7.13
CA LEU A 31 -11.18 -7.90 6.73
C LEU A 31 -11.80 -9.26 6.38
N VAL A 32 -11.51 -9.75 5.17
CA VAL A 32 -11.95 -11.05 4.66
C VAL A 32 -10.80 -12.04 4.65
N LYS A 33 -9.61 -11.56 4.28
CA LYS A 33 -8.43 -12.41 4.17
C LYS A 33 -7.18 -11.63 4.51
N TRP A 34 -6.28 -12.30 5.22
CA TRP A 34 -4.92 -11.86 5.47
C TRP A 34 -4.00 -13.05 5.21
N ALA A 35 -2.99 -12.85 4.38
CA ALA A 35 -2.06 -13.89 4.01
C ALA A 35 -0.65 -13.33 3.89
N ASN A 36 0.32 -14.10 4.41
CA ASN A 36 1.75 -13.81 4.37
C ASN A 36 2.45 -14.83 3.47
N ASN A 37 3.75 -14.63 3.20
CA ASN A 37 4.57 -15.53 2.40
C ASN A 37 4.02 -15.77 0.98
N LEU A 38 3.61 -14.69 0.30
CA LEU A 38 2.94 -14.79 -0.99
C LEU A 38 3.89 -14.64 -2.18
N SER A 39 3.79 -15.60 -3.11
CA SER A 39 4.35 -15.45 -4.45
C SER A 39 3.45 -14.56 -5.33
N ASP A 40 4.01 -14.03 -6.42
CA ASP A 40 3.24 -13.28 -7.43
C ASP A 40 2.08 -14.11 -7.99
N GLN A 41 2.29 -15.40 -8.22
CA GLN A 41 1.23 -16.29 -8.70
C GLN A 41 0.09 -16.42 -7.68
N ASN A 42 0.40 -16.48 -6.39
CA ASN A 42 -0.64 -16.48 -5.36
C ASN A 42 -1.38 -15.15 -5.33
N ILE A 43 -0.67 -14.03 -5.39
CA ILE A 43 -1.29 -12.69 -5.46
C ILE A 43 -2.24 -12.58 -6.65
N LEU A 44 -1.78 -12.95 -7.85
CA LEU A 44 -2.59 -12.91 -9.07
C LEU A 44 -3.84 -13.78 -8.98
N ARG A 45 -3.73 -14.98 -8.38
CA ARG A 45 -4.88 -15.85 -8.14
C ARG A 45 -5.90 -15.20 -7.20
N GLU A 46 -5.45 -14.62 -6.08
CA GLU A 46 -6.34 -13.94 -5.14
C GLU A 46 -7.04 -12.75 -5.80
N ILE A 47 -6.31 -11.91 -6.53
CA ILE A 47 -6.88 -10.77 -7.26
C ILE A 47 -7.89 -11.25 -8.31
N TYR A 48 -7.53 -12.29 -9.07
CA TYR A 48 -8.45 -12.87 -10.05
C TYR A 48 -9.74 -13.33 -9.37
N GLU A 49 -9.65 -14.13 -8.30
CA GLU A 49 -10.81 -14.61 -7.55
C GLU A 49 -11.68 -13.46 -7.02
N GLN A 50 -11.08 -12.40 -6.46
CA GLN A 50 -11.84 -11.22 -6.01
C GLN A 50 -12.48 -10.45 -7.17
N SER A 51 -11.80 -10.36 -8.31
CA SER A 51 -12.29 -9.69 -9.52
C SER A 51 -13.41 -10.43 -10.24
N GLN A 52 -13.70 -11.67 -9.84
CA GLN A 52 -14.90 -12.40 -10.26
C GLN A 52 -16.13 -12.08 -9.39
N LEU A 53 -15.93 -11.45 -8.22
CA LEU A 53 -17.00 -11.21 -7.25
C LEU A 53 -17.52 -9.78 -7.29
N ASP A 54 -16.65 -8.79 -7.49
CA ASP A 54 -16.99 -7.35 -7.45
C ASP A 54 -15.83 -6.50 -8.02
N GLU A 55 -16.00 -5.19 -8.14
CA GLU A 55 -14.92 -4.24 -8.45
C GLU A 55 -13.78 -4.37 -7.43
N VAL A 56 -12.53 -4.41 -7.92
CA VAL A 56 -11.33 -4.54 -7.11
C VAL A 56 -10.49 -3.26 -7.15
N VAL A 57 -10.10 -2.77 -5.98
CA VAL A 57 -9.22 -1.62 -5.80
C VAL A 57 -7.97 -2.07 -5.05
N ILE A 58 -6.78 -1.81 -5.60
CA ILE A 58 -5.53 -2.37 -5.11
C ILE A 58 -4.54 -1.26 -4.78
N GLY A 59 -4.09 -1.20 -3.53
CA GLY A 59 -2.93 -0.42 -3.10
C GLY A 59 -1.69 -1.31 -3.03
N ILE A 60 -0.60 -0.89 -3.66
CA ILE A 60 0.66 -1.63 -3.66
C ILE A 60 1.77 -0.78 -3.02
N ASP A 61 2.41 -1.29 -1.97
CA ASP A 61 3.65 -0.75 -1.41
C ASP A 61 4.85 -1.20 -2.25
N ALA A 62 5.00 -0.57 -3.41
CA ALA A 62 6.19 -0.61 -4.25
C ALA A 62 6.11 0.46 -5.33
N PRO A 63 7.23 1.04 -5.76
CA PRO A 63 7.25 1.84 -6.97
C PRO A 63 6.75 1.03 -8.18
N LEU A 64 5.81 1.59 -8.94
CA LEU A 64 5.19 0.96 -10.11
C LEU A 64 5.73 1.52 -11.45
N SER A 65 6.80 2.30 -11.40
CA SER A 65 7.51 2.84 -12.56
C SER A 65 8.95 3.24 -12.19
N TYR A 66 9.77 3.50 -13.21
CA TYR A 66 11.13 4.00 -13.06
C TYR A 66 11.28 5.41 -13.62
N GLN A 67 12.22 6.18 -13.03
CA GLN A 67 12.68 7.43 -13.58
C GLN A 67 13.79 7.18 -14.61
N ASP A 68 13.69 7.79 -15.78
CA ASP A 68 14.81 7.81 -16.73
C ASP A 68 16.01 8.55 -16.13
N GLY A 69 17.21 7.98 -16.27
CA GLY A 69 18.42 8.41 -15.57
C GLY A 69 18.52 7.95 -14.11
N GLY A 70 17.50 7.29 -13.57
CA GLY A 70 17.47 6.74 -12.21
C GLY A 70 17.26 7.77 -11.08
N GLY A 71 17.39 7.32 -9.84
CA GLY A 71 17.13 8.12 -8.65
C GLY A 71 15.64 8.28 -8.33
N ASP A 72 15.30 9.37 -7.63
CA ASP A 72 13.91 9.71 -7.29
C ASP A 72 13.15 10.14 -8.54
N ARG A 73 11.93 9.59 -8.73
CA ARG A 73 10.91 10.17 -9.61
C ARG A 73 10.47 11.53 -9.06
N GLU A 74 9.81 12.33 -9.87
CA GLU A 74 9.20 13.58 -9.40
C GLU A 74 8.21 13.34 -8.25
N SER A 75 7.39 12.29 -8.37
CA SER A 75 6.44 11.87 -7.34
C SER A 75 7.13 11.49 -6.01
N ASP A 76 8.29 10.83 -6.06
CA ASP A 76 9.07 10.48 -4.86
C ASP A 76 9.59 11.75 -4.15
N ARG A 77 10.04 12.75 -4.92
CA ARG A 77 10.52 14.03 -4.36
C ARG A 77 9.38 14.82 -3.72
N GLU A 78 8.22 14.86 -4.37
CA GLU A 78 7.04 15.55 -3.86
C GLU A 78 6.49 14.86 -2.60
N LEU A 79 6.44 13.53 -2.59
CA LEU A 79 6.07 12.79 -1.39
C LEU A 79 7.06 13.03 -0.25
N ARG A 80 8.38 13.04 -0.54
CA ARG A 80 9.41 13.33 0.45
C ARG A 80 9.20 14.69 1.13
N LYS A 81 8.92 15.74 0.34
CA LYS A 81 8.60 17.07 0.87
C LYS A 81 7.34 17.02 1.76
N PHE A 82 6.30 16.33 1.28
CA PHE A 82 5.05 16.18 2.02
C PHE A 82 5.26 15.51 3.39
N ILE A 83 5.95 14.37 3.44
CA ILE A 83 6.13 13.62 4.70
C ILE A 83 7.04 14.34 5.71
N VAL A 84 8.03 15.10 5.22
CA VAL A 84 8.90 15.90 6.11
C VAL A 84 8.08 16.99 6.81
N ASN A 85 7.12 17.61 6.12
CA ASN A 85 6.21 18.58 6.73
C ASN A 85 5.27 17.97 7.78
N LEU A 86 5.04 16.66 7.72
CA LEU A 86 4.29 15.90 8.74
C LEU A 86 5.15 15.56 9.97
N GLY A 87 6.47 15.76 9.91
CA GLY A 87 7.41 15.39 10.98
C GLY A 87 8.06 14.03 10.76
N MET A 88 7.92 13.41 9.58
CA MET A 88 8.60 12.16 9.24
C MET A 88 10.04 12.40 8.78
N ARG A 89 10.86 11.34 8.81
CA ARG A 89 12.25 11.39 8.33
C ARG A 89 12.26 11.41 6.80
N SER A 90 13.09 12.27 6.21
CA SER A 90 13.24 12.33 4.75
C SER A 90 13.64 10.97 4.17
N GLY A 91 14.49 10.21 4.86
CA GLY A 91 14.94 8.87 4.47
C GLY A 91 13.87 7.78 4.48
N SER A 92 12.63 8.08 4.88
CA SER A 92 11.51 7.14 4.76
C SER A 92 11.14 6.87 3.30
N ILE A 93 11.40 7.81 2.38
CA ILE A 93 11.26 7.57 0.94
C ILE A 93 12.60 7.13 0.37
N MET A 94 12.67 5.91 -0.16
CA MET A 94 13.87 5.40 -0.83
C MET A 94 13.73 5.52 -2.35
N PRO A 95 14.77 6.00 -3.07
CA PRO A 95 14.75 6.03 -4.53
C PRO A 95 14.52 4.62 -5.11
N PRO A 96 13.69 4.46 -6.16
CA PRO A 96 13.47 3.18 -6.83
C PRO A 96 14.75 2.47 -7.29
N THR A 97 15.83 3.22 -7.56
CA THR A 97 17.11 2.68 -8.04
C THR A 97 18.10 2.28 -6.93
N LEU A 98 17.76 2.42 -5.65
CA LEU A 98 18.61 1.93 -4.56
C LEU A 98 18.68 0.39 -4.62
N ASN A 99 19.85 -0.23 -4.40
CA ASN A 99 20.09 -1.67 -4.67
C ASN A 99 18.98 -2.65 -4.22
N ARG A 100 18.36 -2.44 -3.06
CA ARG A 100 17.24 -3.27 -2.58
C ARG A 100 15.89 -2.89 -3.22
N MET A 101 15.69 -1.61 -3.51
CA MET A 101 14.49 -1.07 -4.16
C MET A 101 14.40 -1.44 -5.64
N VAL A 102 15.53 -1.66 -6.34
CA VAL A 102 15.51 -2.01 -7.76
C VAL A 102 14.69 -3.27 -8.00
N TYR A 103 14.95 -4.30 -7.20
CA TYR A 103 14.23 -5.57 -7.34
C TYR A 103 12.76 -5.45 -6.96
N LEU A 104 12.45 -4.68 -5.90
CA LEU A 104 11.07 -4.44 -5.49
C LEU A 104 10.30 -3.66 -6.55
N THR A 105 10.91 -2.64 -7.15
CA THR A 105 10.33 -1.82 -8.22
C THR A 105 10.09 -2.66 -9.47
N LEU A 106 11.06 -3.48 -9.90
CA LEU A 106 10.88 -4.37 -11.05
C LEU A 106 9.74 -5.37 -10.81
N ARG A 107 9.63 -5.89 -9.58
CA ARG A 107 8.52 -6.77 -9.18
C ARG A 107 7.18 -6.04 -9.21
N GLY A 108 7.09 -4.82 -8.67
CA GLY A 108 5.89 -3.98 -8.71
C GLY A 108 5.45 -3.67 -10.16
N ILE A 109 6.39 -3.29 -11.02
CA ILE A 109 6.13 -3.07 -12.46
C ILE A 109 5.62 -4.35 -13.13
N LYS A 110 6.30 -5.49 -12.94
CA LYS A 110 5.86 -6.77 -13.52
C LYS A 110 4.46 -7.14 -13.05
N LEU A 111 4.23 -7.13 -11.73
CA LEU A 111 2.99 -7.55 -11.12
C LEU A 111 1.81 -6.66 -11.56
N SER A 112 2.01 -5.34 -11.59
CA SER A 112 0.96 -4.41 -12.05
C SER A 112 0.53 -4.67 -13.50
N ARG A 113 1.47 -5.01 -14.40
CA ARG A 113 1.14 -5.43 -15.78
C ARG A 113 0.43 -6.77 -15.84
N GLU A 114 0.84 -7.75 -15.02
CA GLU A 114 0.17 -9.04 -14.96
C GLU A 114 -1.27 -8.89 -14.44
N ILE A 115 -1.50 -8.02 -13.47
CA ILE A 115 -2.84 -7.71 -12.93
C ILE A 115 -3.72 -7.07 -14.00
N GLU A 116 -3.21 -6.10 -14.76
CA GLU A 116 -3.97 -5.44 -15.84
C GLU A 116 -4.40 -6.41 -16.96
N ASN A 117 -3.66 -7.49 -17.14
CA ASN A 117 -3.96 -8.51 -18.17
C ASN A 117 -4.84 -9.66 -17.64
N LEU A 118 -5.32 -9.59 -16.40
CA LEU A 118 -6.27 -10.59 -15.89
C LEU A 118 -7.61 -10.47 -16.61
N ASN A 119 -8.19 -11.62 -16.97
CA ASN A 119 -9.54 -11.68 -17.55
C ASN A 119 -10.60 -11.54 -16.44
N ALA A 120 -10.73 -10.33 -15.91
CA ALA A 120 -11.60 -10.01 -14.79
C ALA A 120 -13.06 -9.79 -15.24
N ALA A 121 -14.03 -10.30 -14.47
CA ALA A 121 -15.45 -10.02 -14.71
C ALA A 121 -15.82 -8.59 -14.31
N TYR A 122 -15.13 -8.02 -13.32
CA TYR A 122 -15.31 -6.67 -12.81
C TYR A 122 -14.02 -5.84 -12.94
N PRO A 123 -14.11 -4.50 -12.97
CA PRO A 123 -12.94 -3.63 -13.11
C PRO A 123 -11.93 -3.82 -11.99
N ILE A 124 -10.65 -3.74 -12.34
CA ILE A 124 -9.52 -3.69 -11.40
C ILE A 124 -8.88 -2.30 -11.50
N SER A 125 -8.72 -1.62 -10.37
CA SER A 125 -8.02 -0.33 -10.27
C SER A 125 -6.77 -0.49 -9.39
N LEU A 126 -5.64 0.06 -9.85
CA LEU A 126 -4.34 -0.02 -9.19
C LEU A 126 -3.86 1.38 -8.80
N VAL A 127 -3.29 1.49 -7.60
CA VAL A 127 -2.64 2.71 -7.12
C VAL A 127 -1.37 2.36 -6.34
N GLU A 128 -0.31 3.13 -6.57
CA GLU A 128 0.90 3.05 -5.77
C GLU A 128 0.66 3.71 -4.40
N VAL A 129 1.17 3.11 -3.32
CA VAL A 129 0.94 3.60 -1.95
C VAL A 129 2.22 3.50 -1.13
N HIS A 130 2.45 4.49 -0.25
CA HIS A 130 3.49 4.42 0.78
C HIS A 130 2.85 4.32 2.17
N PRO A 131 2.85 3.14 2.80
CA PRO A 131 2.11 2.88 4.04
C PRO A 131 2.41 3.85 5.18
N GLY A 132 3.69 4.14 5.43
CA GLY A 132 4.07 5.09 6.47
C GLY A 132 3.52 6.50 6.24
N ALA A 133 3.35 6.90 4.99
CA ALA A 133 2.81 8.22 4.64
C ALA A 133 1.27 8.24 4.70
N VAL A 134 0.60 7.12 4.38
CA VAL A 134 -0.84 6.95 4.64
C VAL A 134 -1.13 7.15 6.12
N ILE A 135 -0.37 6.48 6.98
CA ILE A 135 -0.55 6.56 8.44
C ILE A 135 -0.19 7.97 8.93
N GLY A 136 1.01 8.46 8.59
CA GLY A 136 1.52 9.75 9.07
C GLY A 136 0.69 10.95 8.65
N SER A 137 0.06 10.92 7.47
CA SER A 137 -0.80 12.01 6.98
C SER A 137 -2.17 12.09 7.65
N ARG A 138 -2.56 11.07 8.42
CA ARG A 138 -3.85 11.00 9.12
C ARG A 138 -3.71 11.05 10.64
N LEU A 139 -2.50 10.85 11.18
CA LEU A 139 -2.24 11.01 12.60
C LEU A 139 -2.00 12.48 12.98
N SER A 140 -2.29 12.80 14.24
CA SER A 140 -1.89 14.07 14.83
C SER A 140 -0.37 14.13 15.00
N LYS A 141 0.19 15.34 15.07
CA LYS A 141 1.63 15.54 15.30
C LYS A 141 2.13 14.90 16.59
N GLN A 142 1.29 14.81 17.64
CA GLN A 142 1.67 14.16 18.90
C GLN A 142 1.87 12.64 18.76
N ASN A 143 1.24 12.03 17.75
CA ASN A 143 1.27 10.58 17.54
C ASN A 143 2.24 10.15 16.42
N ILE A 144 3.00 11.09 15.84
CA ILE A 144 3.91 10.79 14.73
C ILE A 144 5.03 9.82 15.14
N GLU A 145 5.41 9.79 16.42
CA GLU A 145 6.42 8.88 16.95
C GLU A 145 6.05 7.41 16.72
N TYR A 146 4.76 7.05 16.79
CA TYR A 146 4.30 5.70 16.48
C TYR A 146 4.58 5.33 15.02
N VAL A 147 4.46 6.27 14.08
CA VAL A 147 4.80 6.05 12.65
C VAL A 147 6.30 5.87 12.46
N LEU A 148 7.11 6.57 13.25
CA LEU A 148 8.57 6.43 13.19
C LEU A 148 9.05 5.11 13.81
N ALA A 149 8.28 4.55 14.75
CA ALA A 149 8.68 3.39 15.55
C ALA A 149 8.08 2.05 15.10
N TYR A 150 6.94 2.00 14.40
CA TYR A 150 6.20 0.74 14.18
C TYR A 150 6.96 -0.35 13.41
N LYS A 151 7.94 0.02 12.59
CA LYS A 151 8.81 -0.96 11.92
C LYS A 151 9.67 -1.76 12.92
N GLN A 152 9.88 -1.25 14.13
CA GLN A 152 10.73 -1.86 15.16
C GLN A 152 9.93 -2.23 16.42
N GLU A 153 9.05 -1.35 16.87
CA GLU A 153 8.40 -1.47 18.17
C GLU A 153 7.00 -2.10 18.09
N HIS A 154 6.77 -3.14 18.89
CA HIS A 154 5.47 -3.80 18.97
C HIS A 154 4.38 -2.87 19.50
N SER A 155 4.67 -2.08 20.53
CA SER A 155 3.72 -1.11 21.11
C SER A 155 3.20 -0.11 20.06
N ALA A 156 4.07 0.34 19.16
CA ALA A 156 3.70 1.20 18.05
C ALA A 156 2.84 0.48 17.00
N ARG A 157 3.10 -0.81 16.72
CA ARG A 157 2.24 -1.63 15.86
C ARG A 157 0.86 -1.85 16.49
N SER A 158 0.79 -2.10 17.80
CA SER A 158 -0.48 -2.21 18.53
C SER A 158 -1.30 -0.93 18.44
N PHE A 159 -0.65 0.22 18.65
CA PHE A 159 -1.29 1.53 18.49
C PHE A 159 -1.84 1.70 17.07
N ILE A 160 -1.03 1.45 16.04
CA ILE A 160 -1.44 1.64 14.64
C ILE A 160 -2.54 0.66 14.23
N ARG A 161 -2.52 -0.61 14.68
CA ARG A 161 -3.61 -1.55 14.39
C ARG A 161 -4.94 -1.04 14.93
N ASN A 162 -4.97 -0.60 16.19
CA ASN A 162 -6.18 -0.05 16.79
C ASN A 162 -6.64 1.22 16.04
N TRP A 163 -5.70 2.09 15.70
CA TRP A 163 -5.99 3.28 14.91
C TRP A 163 -6.55 2.94 13.52
N LEU A 164 -6.04 1.93 12.82
CA LEU A 164 -6.58 1.46 11.53
C LEU A 164 -8.03 1.01 11.67
N MET A 165 -8.38 0.35 12.79
CA MET A 165 -9.77 0.00 13.09
C MET A 165 -10.65 1.23 13.29
N GLU A 166 -10.15 2.26 13.96
CA GLU A 166 -10.85 3.55 14.09
C GLU A 166 -11.03 4.25 12.73
N GLN A 167 -10.11 4.03 11.77
CA GLN A 167 -10.26 4.51 10.39
C GLN A 167 -11.23 3.67 9.55
N GLY A 168 -11.85 2.65 10.12
CA GLY A 168 -12.86 1.82 9.46
C GLY A 168 -12.35 0.51 8.87
N LEU A 169 -11.09 0.12 9.08
CA LEU A 169 -10.60 -1.24 8.77
C LEU A 169 -10.92 -2.18 9.93
N THR A 170 -12.08 -2.82 9.89
CA THR A 170 -12.60 -3.62 10.99
C THR A 170 -12.09 -5.06 10.96
N GLN A 171 -12.17 -5.73 12.13
CA GLN A 171 -11.79 -7.14 12.33
C GLN A 171 -10.30 -7.44 12.07
N LEU A 172 -9.40 -6.50 12.40
CA LEU A 172 -7.95 -6.74 12.33
C LEU A 172 -7.50 -7.61 13.52
N PRO A 173 -7.03 -8.84 13.30
CA PRO A 173 -6.56 -9.73 14.35
C PRO A 173 -5.31 -9.19 15.05
N ILE A 174 -5.13 -9.50 16.34
CA ILE A 174 -3.98 -9.02 17.14
C ILE A 174 -2.65 -9.57 16.61
N GLU A 175 -2.68 -10.72 15.97
CA GLU A 175 -1.54 -11.39 15.35
C GLU A 175 -0.89 -10.56 14.24
N MET A 176 -1.60 -9.58 13.65
CA MET A 176 -1.01 -8.64 12.69
C MET A 176 0.02 -7.69 13.33
N GLU A 177 0.04 -7.56 14.66
CA GLU A 177 1.01 -6.72 15.37
C GLU A 177 2.40 -7.35 15.46
N VAL A 178 2.54 -8.64 15.12
CA VAL A 178 3.81 -9.37 15.22
C VAL A 178 4.86 -8.79 14.27
N GLU A 179 4.47 -8.49 13.02
CA GLU A 179 5.36 -7.98 11.98
C GLU A 179 4.78 -6.71 11.32
N SER A 180 5.63 -5.76 10.96
CA SER A 180 5.17 -4.50 10.38
C SER A 180 4.50 -4.66 9.02
N HIS A 181 4.91 -5.67 8.25
CA HIS A 181 4.41 -5.92 6.89
C HIS A 181 2.89 -6.09 6.82
N SER A 182 2.28 -6.62 7.88
CA SER A 182 0.81 -6.72 7.98
C SER A 182 0.13 -5.36 8.18
N ILE A 183 0.76 -4.48 8.96
CA ILE A 183 0.32 -3.09 9.13
C ILE A 183 0.48 -2.31 7.82
N ASP A 184 1.58 -2.56 7.11
CA ASP A 184 1.88 -1.93 5.82
C ASP A 184 0.84 -2.29 4.76
N ALA A 185 0.50 -3.59 4.64
CA ALA A 185 -0.56 -4.05 3.75
C ALA A 185 -1.92 -3.45 4.10
N CYS A 186 -2.28 -3.36 5.39
CA CYS A 186 -3.52 -2.70 5.81
C CYS A 186 -3.54 -1.20 5.44
N ALA A 187 -2.43 -0.50 5.66
CA ALA A 187 -2.32 0.91 5.29
C ALA A 187 -2.34 1.11 3.77
N ALA A 188 -1.77 0.19 2.99
CA ALA A 188 -1.90 0.18 1.53
C ALA A 188 -3.37 0.06 1.09
N ALA A 189 -4.15 -0.82 1.73
CA ALA A 189 -5.59 -0.94 1.50
C ALA A 189 -6.34 0.36 1.86
N LEU A 190 -6.02 0.98 3.00
CA LEU A 190 -6.63 2.23 3.44
C LEU A 190 -6.35 3.38 2.45
N GLY A 191 -5.11 3.50 1.98
CA GLY A 191 -4.72 4.49 0.96
C GLY A 191 -5.53 4.31 -0.32
N ALA A 192 -5.58 3.08 -0.83
CA ALA A 192 -6.32 2.76 -2.05
C ALA A 192 -7.82 2.96 -1.92
N TRP A 193 -8.40 2.62 -0.76
CA TRP A 193 -9.80 2.89 -0.49
C TRP A 193 -10.12 4.37 -0.52
N HIS A 194 -9.32 5.20 0.16
CA HIS A 194 -9.53 6.64 0.22
C HIS A 194 -9.23 7.35 -1.12
N TRP A 195 -8.46 6.72 -1.99
CA TRP A 195 -8.23 7.19 -3.36
C TRP A 195 -9.44 6.96 -4.26
N LYS A 196 -10.12 5.82 -4.13
CA LYS A 196 -11.22 5.43 -5.02
C LYS A 196 -12.61 5.84 -4.52
N ALA A 197 -12.87 5.69 -3.22
CA ALA A 197 -14.21 5.83 -2.67
C ALA A 197 -14.67 7.31 -2.71
N PRO A 198 -15.85 7.62 -3.28
CA PRO A 198 -16.32 9.01 -3.46
C PRO A 198 -16.47 9.82 -2.18
N SER A 199 -16.67 9.15 -1.05
CA SER A 199 -16.83 9.76 0.27
C SER A 199 -15.51 10.19 0.90
N TYR A 200 -14.38 9.83 0.30
CA TYR A 200 -13.05 10.07 0.83
C TYR A 200 -12.18 10.83 -0.18
N ASN A 201 -11.10 11.40 0.35
CA ASN A 201 -10.03 11.97 -0.46
C ASN A 201 -8.69 11.46 0.08
N ALA A 202 -7.78 11.13 -0.84
CA ALA A 202 -6.39 10.93 -0.49
C ALA A 202 -5.83 12.20 0.16
N LYS A 203 -4.97 12.05 1.17
CA LYS A 203 -4.32 13.19 1.84
C LYS A 203 -3.22 13.78 0.97
N TRP A 204 -2.65 12.95 0.11
CA TRP A 204 -1.71 13.35 -0.92
C TRP A 204 -1.92 12.48 -2.16
N ILE A 205 -1.78 13.09 -3.33
CA ILE A 205 -1.88 12.37 -4.60
C ILE A 205 -0.95 13.00 -5.63
N TYR A 206 -0.19 12.14 -6.30
CA TYR A 206 0.49 12.45 -7.53
C TYR A 206 -0.18 11.69 -8.66
N ARG A 207 -0.68 12.41 -9.66
CA ARG A 207 -1.43 11.82 -10.77
C ARG A 207 -0.51 11.09 -11.74
N ALA A 208 -1.05 10.05 -12.37
CA ALA A 208 -0.37 9.34 -13.45
C ALA A 208 0.09 10.32 -14.56
N CYS A 209 1.30 10.11 -15.04
CA CYS A 209 1.92 10.82 -16.16
C CYS A 209 2.24 9.81 -17.27
N LEU A 210 1.30 9.61 -18.20
CA LEU A 210 1.45 8.64 -19.28
C LEU A 210 2.46 9.11 -20.34
N PRO A 211 3.26 8.19 -20.93
CA PRO A 211 3.28 6.75 -20.66
C PRO A 211 4.24 6.32 -19.53
N LEU A 212 5.07 7.24 -19.00
CA LEU A 212 6.23 6.90 -18.17
C LEU A 212 5.87 6.49 -16.73
N HIS A 213 4.86 7.13 -16.14
CA HIS A 213 4.37 6.89 -14.79
C HIS A 213 2.87 6.63 -14.81
N PRO A 214 2.43 5.42 -15.18
CA PRO A 214 1.04 5.16 -15.58
C PRO A 214 0.06 4.96 -14.42
N TYR A 215 0.53 4.99 -13.17
CA TYR A 215 -0.30 4.82 -11.98
C TYR A 215 -0.31 6.11 -11.16
N ASP A 216 -1.45 6.41 -10.57
CA ASP A 216 -1.50 7.37 -9.47
C ASP A 216 -0.65 6.85 -8.31
N TYR A 217 -0.04 7.77 -7.58
CA TYR A 217 0.62 7.52 -6.31
C TYR A 217 -0.13 8.29 -5.23
N CYS A 218 -0.73 7.59 -4.27
CA CYS A 218 -1.56 8.21 -3.25
C CYS A 218 -1.09 7.85 -1.83
N CYS A 219 -1.34 8.76 -0.90
CA CYS A 219 -1.18 8.56 0.54
C CYS A 219 -2.40 9.11 1.27
#